data_AF-H6RN11-F1
#
_entry.id   AF-H6RN11-F1
#
_cell.length_a   1.000
_cell.length_b   1.000
_cell.length_c   1.000
_cell.angle_alpha   90.00
_cell.angle_beta   90.00
_cell.angle_gamma   90.00
#
_symmetry.space_group_name_H-M   'P 1'
#
loop_
_entity.id
_entity.type
_entity.pdbx_description
1 polymer ?
#
loop_
_entity_poly.entity_id
_entity_poly.type
_entity_poly.pdbx_seq_one_letter_code
_entity_poly.pdbx_strand_id
1 'polypeptide(L)' 'MVPTDLRSSWLHLHWYHWAGHDAFSGSTLYACRCGVVRPGF' A
#
# COMPACT_ATOMS: atom_id res chain seq x y z
N MET A 1 -11.51 18.55 14.09
CA MET A 1 -10.46 17.60 13.67
C MET A 1 -11.11 16.59 12.76
N VAL A 2 -10.73 16.56 11.48
CA VAL A 2 -11.33 15.69 10.45
C VAL A 2 -10.86 14.25 10.71
N PRO A 3 -11.75 13.25 10.77
CA PRO A 3 -11.31 11.86 10.76
C PRO A 3 -10.77 11.52 9.35
N THR A 4 -9.47 11.65 9.16
CA THR A 4 -8.76 11.18 7.95
C THR A 4 -8.53 9.68 8.04
N ASP A 5 -9.60 8.91 7.89
CA ASP A 5 -9.66 7.73 7.00
C ASP A 5 -10.87 6.85 7.37
N LEU A 6 -11.98 7.04 6.65
CA LEU A 6 -13.06 6.07 6.54
C LEU A 6 -12.88 5.26 5.24
N ARG A 7 -11.69 4.71 4.92
CA ARG A 7 -11.54 3.83 3.74
C ARG A 7 -11.79 2.36 4.08
N SER A 8 -13.07 2.11 4.35
CA SER A 8 -13.87 1.09 3.67
C SER A 8 -13.39 -0.38 3.73
N SER A 9 -14.11 -1.08 4.60
CA SER A 9 -14.51 -2.50 4.55
C SER A 9 -13.45 -3.54 4.92
N TRP A 10 -13.80 -4.31 5.95
CA TRP A 10 -13.04 -5.40 6.57
C TRP A 10 -12.64 -6.53 5.60
N LEU A 11 -13.18 -6.51 4.37
CA LEU A 11 -12.76 -7.34 3.24
C LEU A 11 -12.80 -6.46 1.98
N HIS A 12 -11.64 -5.97 1.54
CA HIS A 12 -11.48 -5.36 0.23
C HIS A 12 -10.35 -6.05 -0.52
N LEU A 13 -10.44 -6.05 -1.85
CA LEU A 13 -9.39 -6.63 -2.69
C LEU A 13 -8.18 -5.70 -2.68
N HIS A 14 -7.03 -6.24 -2.28
CA HIS A 14 -5.78 -5.53 -2.40
C HIS A 14 -5.35 -5.50 -3.87
N TRP A 15 -5.61 -4.39 -4.53
CA TRP A 15 -5.01 -4.06 -5.82
C TRP A 15 -3.72 -3.30 -5.57
N TYR A 16 -2.64 -4.03 -5.73
CA TYR A 16 -1.28 -3.53 -5.55
C TYR A 16 -0.80 -2.88 -6.86
N HIS A 17 -0.35 -1.63 -6.77
CA HIS A 17 0.30 -0.91 -7.85
C HIS A 17 1.76 -0.65 -7.51
N TRP A 18 2.62 -0.61 -8.53
CA TRP A 18 4.03 -0.28 -8.35
C TRP A 18 4.17 1.10 -7.71
N ALA A 19 4.90 1.17 -6.60
CA ALA A 19 5.09 2.37 -5.80
C ALA A 19 6.53 2.91 -5.87
N GLY A 20 7.50 2.09 -6.29
CA GLY A 20 8.89 2.49 -6.37
C GLY A 20 9.84 1.36 -6.02
N HIS A 21 11.04 1.72 -5.58
CA HIS A 21 12.00 0.83 -4.94
C HIS A 21 12.22 1.26 -3.49
N ASP A 22 12.38 0.28 -2.61
CA ASP A 22 12.88 0.51 -1.27
C ASP A 22 14.33 0.99 -1.34
N ALA A 23 14.62 2.07 -0.61
CA ALA A 23 15.90 2.75 -0.67
C ALA A 23 17.05 1.95 -0.03
N PHE A 24 16.75 0.94 0.77
CA PHE A 24 17.76 0.20 1.56
C PHE A 24 18.06 -1.18 1.00
N SER A 25 17.02 -1.91 0.60
CA SER A 25 17.11 -3.28 0.09
C SER A 25 17.14 -3.36 -1.43
N GLY A 26 16.74 -2.30 -2.13
CA GLY A 26 16.51 -2.36 -3.57
C GLY A 26 15.35 -3.28 -3.95
N SER A 27 14.48 -3.65 -3.01
CA SER A 27 13.25 -4.38 -3.33
C SER A 27 12.24 -3.45 -4.01
N THR A 28 11.53 -3.96 -5.01
CA THR A 28 10.42 -3.22 -5.60
C THR A 28 9.29 -3.09 -4.57
N LEU A 29 8.74 -1.90 -4.38
CA LEU A 29 7.62 -1.68 -3.48
C LEU A 29 6.31 -1.61 -4.25
N TYR A 30 5.27 -2.20 -3.67
CA TYR A 30 3.92 -2.14 -4.18
C TYR A 30 2.97 -1.58 -3.13
N ALA A 31 2.15 -0.60 -3.51
CA ALA A 31 1.19 0.04 -2.64
C ALA A 31 -0.25 -0.27 -3.06
N CYS A 32 -1.09 -0.52 -2.07
CA CYS A 32 -2.54 -0.58 -2.23
C CYS A 32 -3.15 0.81 -1.97
N ARG A 33 -4.25 1.12 -2.66
CA ARG A 33 -5.01 2.36 -2.41
C ARG A 33 -5.56 2.49 -0.97
N CYS A 34 -5.57 1.37 -0.25
CA CYS A 34 -5.89 1.23 1.17
C CYS A 34 -4.74 1.62 2.12
N GLY A 35 -3.54 1.94 1.61
CA GLY A 35 -2.38 2.34 2.41
C GLY A 35 -1.42 1.21 2.80
N VAL A 36 -1.79 -0.06 2.55
CA VAL A 36 -0.88 -1.19 2.75
C VAL A 36 0.22 -1.16 1.69
N VAL A 37 1.48 -1.24 2.13
CA VAL A 37 2.66 -1.34 1.26
C VAL A 37 3.33 -2.70 1.49
N ARG A 38 3.73 -3.37 0.41
CA ARG A 38 4.43 -4.66 0.47
C ARG A 38 5.67 -4.65 -0.44
N PRO A 39 6.80 -5.22 -0.01
CA PRO A 39 7.92 -5.50 -0.89
C PRO A 39 7.55 -6.62 -1.86
N GLY A 40 7.98 -6.48 -3.11
CA GLY A 40 8.03 -7.54 -4.10
C GLY A 40 9.22 -8.45 -3.82
N PHE A 41 9.02 -9.74 -4.05
CA PHE A 41 10.05 -10.77 -3.96
C PHE A 41 10.91 -10.81 -5.22
#